data_AF-A0A6I1NQA4-F1
#
_entry.id   AF-A0A6I1NQA4-F1
#
_cell.length_a   1.000
_cell.length_b   1.000
_cell.length_c   1.000
_cell.angle_alpha   90.00
_cell.angle_beta   90.00
_cell.angle_gamma   90.00
#
_symmetry.space_group_name_H-M   'P 1'
#
loop_
_entity.id
_entity.type
_entity.pdbx_description
1 polymer ?
#
loop_
_entity_poly.entity_id
_entity_poly.type
_entity_poly.pdbx_seq_one_letter_code
_entity_poly.pdbx_strand_id
1 'polypeptide(L)'
;MGKYRLSHTALSDIEDVLRYSQVQLGSHTRIGCQALIRTTIEDLAETPNRVGSSPRDELSEGLRSVHLPHVRKQAATATGTVQRPRHVVYYRLADDQVIEIVRILHDAMEVRQHLTLELIGS
;
A
#
# COMPACT_ATOMS: atom_id res chain seq x y z
N MET A 1 13.08 -9.08 -9.56
CA MET A 1 11.93 -8.20 -9.84
C MET A 1 10.73 -9.06 -10.18
N GLY A 2 9.88 -9.30 -9.18
CA GLY A 2 8.56 -9.90 -9.40
C GLY A 2 7.68 -9.00 -10.26
N LYS A 3 6.65 -9.58 -10.88
CA LYS A 3 5.69 -8.84 -11.70
C LYS A 3 4.56 -8.32 -10.83
N TYR A 4 4.10 -7.10 -11.11
CA TYR A 4 2.93 -6.52 -10.47
C TYR A 4 2.08 -5.72 -11.45
N ARG A 5 0.81 -5.55 -11.12
CA ARG A 5 -0.14 -4.64 -11.77
C ARG A 5 -0.71 -3.68 -10.72
N LEU A 6 -1.03 -2.47 -11.16
CA LEU A 6 -1.72 -1.49 -10.34
C LEU A 6 -3.15 -1.34 -10.87
N SER A 7 -4.14 -1.41 -9.99
CA SER A 7 -5.48 -0.96 -10.35
C SER A 7 -5.47 0.55 -10.65
N HIS A 8 -6.46 1.02 -11.39
CA HIS A 8 -6.64 2.46 -11.63
C HIS A 8 -6.77 3.24 -10.31
N THR A 9 -7.48 2.68 -9.34
CA THR A 9 -7.67 3.30 -8.02
C THR A 9 -6.37 3.32 -7.21
N ALA A 10 -5.56 2.26 -7.27
CA ALA A 10 -4.24 2.23 -6.63
C ALA A 10 -3.29 3.28 -7.21
N LEU A 11 -3.33 3.50 -8.54
CA LEU A 11 -2.56 4.56 -9.17
C LEU A 11 -2.99 5.95 -8.67
N SER A 12 -4.29 6.21 -8.61
CA SER A 12 -4.84 7.47 -8.06
C SER A 12 -4.44 7.66 -6.58
N ASP A 13 -4.54 6.60 -5.77
CA ASP A 13 -4.14 6.65 -4.36
C ASP A 13 -2.65 7.03 -4.21
N ILE A 14 -1.76 6.47 -5.07
CA ILE A 14 -0.33 6.83 -5.08
C ILE A 14 -0.15 8.30 -5.42
N GLU A 15 -0.81 8.79 -6.47
CA GLU A 15 -0.73 10.19 -6.88
C GLU A 15 -1.16 11.14 -5.77
N ASP A 16 -2.25 10.82 -5.08
CA ASP A 16 -2.77 11.62 -3.97
C ASP A 16 -1.81 11.62 -2.78
N VAL A 17 -1.22 10.47 -2.42
CA VAL A 17 -0.21 10.38 -1.35
C VAL A 17 1.03 11.22 -1.69
N LEU A 18 1.51 11.16 -2.93
CA LEU A 18 2.67 11.94 -3.37
C LEU A 18 2.37 13.44 -3.43
N ARG A 19 1.19 13.82 -3.92
CA ARG A 19 0.74 15.22 -3.97
C ARG A 19 0.60 15.78 -2.56
N TYR A 20 -0.11 15.07 -1.68
CA TYR A 20 -0.33 15.49 -0.30
C TYR A 20 0.99 15.63 0.47
N SER A 21 1.89 14.65 0.37
CA SER A 21 3.19 14.70 1.05
C SER A 21 4.05 15.88 0.57
N GLN A 22 3.99 16.22 -0.72
CA GLN A 22 4.68 17.39 -1.26
C GLN A 22 4.09 18.69 -0.72
N VAL A 23 2.77 18.86 -0.80
CA VAL A 23 2.09 20.10 -0.43
C VAL A 23 2.24 20.39 1.06
N GLN A 24 2.13 19.37 1.91
CA GLN A 24 2.13 19.55 3.36
C GLN A 24 3.53 19.56 3.97
N LEU A 25 4.48 18.80 3.41
CA LEU A 25 5.76 18.49 4.07
C LEU A 25 6.97 18.67 3.15
N GLY A 26 6.77 19.16 1.93
CA GLY A 26 7.83 19.45 0.97
C GLY A 26 8.33 18.26 0.16
N SER A 27 9.19 18.57 -0.81
CA SER A 27 9.72 17.64 -1.82
C SER A 27 10.48 16.45 -1.20
N HIS A 28 11.19 16.69 -0.10
CA HIS A 28 11.94 15.66 0.59
C HIS A 28 11.04 14.52 1.08
N THR A 29 9.90 14.88 1.67
CA THR A 29 8.93 13.91 2.19
C THR A 29 8.26 13.13 1.06
N ARG A 30 7.94 13.81 -0.04
CA ARG A 30 7.43 13.16 -1.26
C ARG A 30 8.38 12.09 -1.78
N ILE A 31 9.68 12.39 -1.84
CA ILE A 31 10.70 11.42 -2.29
C ILE A 31 10.74 10.21 -1.36
N GLY A 32 10.71 10.45 -0.04
CA GLY A 32 10.65 9.37 0.95
C GLY A 32 9.40 8.49 0.80
N CYS A 33 8.22 9.09 0.61
CA CYS A 33 6.98 8.36 0.35
C CYS A 33 7.05 7.54 -0.93
N GLN A 34 7.58 8.12 -2.02
CA GLN A 34 7.73 7.42 -3.30
C GLN A 34 8.64 6.20 -3.18
N ALA A 35 9.78 6.34 -2.48
CA ALA A 35 10.70 5.24 -2.23
C ALA A 35 10.04 4.12 -1.41
N LEU A 36 9.33 4.48 -0.33
CA LEU A 36 8.66 3.54 0.54
C LEU A 36 7.57 2.73 -0.18
N ILE A 37 6.73 3.40 -0.98
CA ILE A 37 5.67 2.74 -1.76
C ILE A 37 6.29 1.75 -2.76
N ARG A 38 7.29 2.21 -3.52
CA ARG A 38 7.97 1.37 -4.52
C ARG A 38 8.58 0.12 -3.89
N THR A 39 9.37 0.28 -2.83
CA THR A 39 10.02 -0.85 -2.14
C THR A 39 8.99 -1.83 -1.59
N THR A 40 7.85 -1.34 -1.10
CA THR A 40 6.79 -2.23 -0.61
C THR A 40 6.16 -3.06 -1.73
N ILE A 41 5.89 -2.46 -2.89
CA ILE A 41 5.32 -3.16 -4.04
C ILE A 41 6.31 -4.18 -4.60
N GLU A 42 7.59 -3.82 -4.69
CA GLU A 42 8.67 -4.72 -5.15
C GLU A 42 8.83 -5.92 -4.21
N ASP A 43 8.85 -5.70 -2.89
CA ASP A 43 8.94 -6.76 -1.88
C ASP A 43 7.71 -7.70 -1.92
N LEU A 44 6.51 -7.14 -2.13
CA LEU A 44 5.29 -7.94 -2.32
C LEU A 44 5.35 -8.78 -3.60
N ALA A 45 5.84 -8.20 -4.70
CA ALA A 45 5.95 -8.89 -5.97
C ALA A 45 6.93 -10.08 -5.91
N GLU A 46 7.94 -10.02 -5.03
CA GLU A 46 8.88 -11.11 -4.81
C GLU A 46 8.42 -12.11 -3.75
N THR A 47 7.78 -11.62 -2.67
CA THR A 47 7.29 -12.47 -1.58
C THR A 47 5.83 -12.13 -1.22
N PRO A 48 4.85 -12.62 -1.99
CA PRO A 48 3.43 -12.34 -1.77
C PRO A 48 2.90 -12.73 -0.39
N ASN A 49 3.48 -13.76 0.25
CA ASN A 49 3.05 -14.29 1.55
C ASN A 49 3.99 -13.88 2.70
N ARG A 50 4.61 -12.70 2.59
CA ARG A 50 5.56 -12.18 3.59
C ARG A 50 4.97 -12.06 5.00
N VAL A 51 5.83 -12.12 6.01
CA VAL A 51 5.49 -11.78 7.40
C VAL A 51 4.93 -10.35 7.48
N GLY A 52 3.82 -10.19 8.19
CA GLY A 52 3.09 -8.92 8.28
C GLY A 52 2.04 -8.72 7.17
N SER A 53 1.89 -9.68 6.25
CA SER A 53 0.72 -9.81 5.39
C SER A 53 -0.42 -10.48 6.14
N SER A 54 -1.57 -9.82 6.20
CA SER A 54 -2.78 -10.36 6.82
C SER A 54 -3.82 -10.66 5.74
N PRO A 55 -4.48 -11.84 5.77
CA PRO A 55 -5.65 -12.08 4.92
C PRO A 55 -6.76 -11.09 5.28
N ARG A 56 -7.52 -10.70 4.27
CA ARG A 56 -8.67 -9.78 4.34
C ARG A 56 -9.88 -10.38 3.62
N ASP A 57 -10.04 -11.70 3.73
CA ASP A 57 -11.13 -12.44 3.11
C ASP A 57 -12.50 -11.96 3.61
N GLU A 58 -12.56 -11.33 4.79
CA GLU A 58 -13.74 -10.66 5.32
C GLU A 58 -14.21 -9.45 4.48
N LEU A 59 -13.31 -8.84 3.71
CA LEU A 59 -13.62 -7.74 2.80
C LEU A 59 -13.92 -8.25 1.40
N SER A 60 -13.08 -9.16 0.90
CA SER A 60 -13.28 -9.82 -0.37
C SER A 60 -12.26 -10.97 -0.53
N GLU A 61 -12.68 -12.08 -1.15
CA GLU A 61 -11.88 -13.30 -1.29
C GLU A 61 -10.48 -13.04 -1.86
N GLY A 62 -9.47 -13.67 -1.27
CA GLY A 62 -8.07 -13.60 -1.71
C GLY A 62 -7.41 -12.24 -1.49
N LEU A 63 -8.11 -11.27 -0.90
CA LEU A 63 -7.55 -9.96 -0.55
C LEU A 63 -6.59 -10.08 0.63
N ARG A 64 -5.49 -9.34 0.57
CA ARG A 64 -4.48 -9.29 1.62
C ARG A 64 -4.09 -7.84 1.88
N SER A 65 -3.63 -7.57 3.10
CA SER A 65 -3.13 -6.24 3.48
C SER A 65 -1.74 -6.31 4.11
N VAL A 66 -0.89 -5.32 3.81
CA VAL A 66 0.37 -5.07 4.50
C VAL A 66 0.44 -3.61 4.93
N HIS A 67 0.73 -3.38 6.21
CA HIS A 67 1.00 -2.04 6.72
C HIS A 67 2.46 -1.64 6.42
N LEU A 68 2.66 -0.46 5.81
CA LEU A 68 3.98 0.07 5.45
C LEU A 68 4.99 0.22 6.60
N PRO A 69 4.62 0.44 7.88
CA PRO A 69 5.57 0.47 8.99
C PRO A 69 6.43 -0.79 9.14
N HIS A 70 6.00 -1.94 8.63
CA HIS A 70 6.80 -3.17 8.64
C HIS A 70 7.98 -3.14 7.66
N VAL A 71 7.94 -2.29 6.62
CA VAL A 71 9.00 -2.14 5.59
C VAL A 71 9.99 -1.03 5.98
N ARG A 72 9.73 -0.34 7.10
CA ARG A 72 10.45 0.86 7.55
C ARG A 72 11.96 0.64 7.79
N LYS A 73 12.39 -0.58 8.13
CA LYS A 73 13.82 -0.92 8.26
C LYS A 73 14.54 -1.07 6.91
N GLN A 74 13.82 -1.39 5.83
CA GLN A 74 14.40 -1.62 4.49
C GLN A 74 14.41 -0.36 3.61
N ALA A 75 13.54 0.63 3.88
CA ALA A 75 13.40 1.84 3.06
C ALA A 75 14.16 3.07 3.60
N ALA A 76 15.26 2.88 4.34
CA ALA A 76 16.08 3.99 4.82
C ALA A 76 16.73 4.72 3.63
N THR A 77 16.33 5.97 3.37
CA THR A 77 16.99 6.84 2.39
C THR A 77 18.12 7.64 3.06
N ALA A 78 19.07 8.15 2.26
CA ALA A 78 20.26 8.91 2.70
C ALA A 78 19.96 10.17 3.54
N THR A 79 18.69 10.54 3.66
CA THR A 79 18.20 11.81 4.19
C THR A 79 17.17 11.64 5.32
N GLY A 80 16.99 10.41 5.80
CA GLY A 80 16.17 10.08 6.97
C GLY A 80 14.90 9.29 6.67
N THR A 81 14.42 8.56 7.68
CA THR A 81 13.24 7.68 7.59
C THR A 81 11.94 8.48 7.73
N VAL A 82 10.94 8.23 6.87
CA VAL A 82 9.58 8.75 7.06
C VAL A 82 9.10 8.39 8.48
N GLN A 83 8.77 9.42 9.28
CA GLN A 83 8.63 9.32 10.73
C GLN A 83 7.44 8.44 11.19
N ARG A 84 6.42 8.24 10.34
CA ARG A 84 5.27 7.34 10.57
C ARG A 84 4.44 7.19 9.28
N PRO A 85 4.84 6.34 8.32
CA PRO A 85 4.00 6.08 7.16
C PRO A 85 2.78 5.29 7.60
N ARG A 86 1.65 5.97 7.72
CA ARG A 86 0.36 5.41 8.08
C ARG A 86 -0.36 4.96 6.82
N HIS A 87 0.25 4.09 6.02
CA HIS A 87 -0.39 3.56 4.83
C HIS A 87 -0.49 2.04 4.88
N VAL A 88 -1.50 1.52 4.21
CA VAL A 88 -1.85 0.10 4.11
C VAL A 88 -2.03 -0.22 2.64
N VAL A 89 -1.27 -1.20 2.16
CA VAL A 89 -1.38 -1.71 0.79
C VAL A 89 -2.30 -2.90 0.80
N TYR A 90 -3.36 -2.83 -0.01
CA TYR A 90 -4.26 -3.94 -0.27
C TYR A 90 -3.91 -4.54 -1.61
N TYR A 91 -3.76 -5.86 -1.65
CA TYR A 91 -3.30 -6.57 -2.82
C TYR A 91 -3.87 -7.99 -2.89
N ARG A 92 -3.71 -8.62 -4.06
CA ARG A 92 -4.06 -10.00 -4.33
C ARG A 92 -2.94 -10.68 -5.10
N LEU A 93 -2.85 -12.00 -4.99
CA LEU A 93 -2.06 -12.81 -5.89
C LEU A 93 -3.01 -13.36 -6.96
N ALA A 94 -2.83 -12.95 -8.21
CA ALA A 94 -3.59 -13.47 -9.34
C ALA A 94 -3.10 -14.87 -9.74
N ASP A 95 -3.92 -15.59 -10.52
CA ASP A 95 -3.63 -16.97 -10.95
C ASP A 95 -2.34 -17.10 -11.77
N ASP A 96 -1.94 -16.03 -12.47
CA ASP A 96 -0.68 -15.93 -13.22
C ASP A 96 0.55 -15.61 -12.33
N GLN A 97 0.38 -15.70 -11.01
CA GLN A 97 1.37 -15.36 -9.98
C GLN A 97 1.83 -13.89 -10.01
N VAL A 98 1.01 -13.01 -10.58
CA VAL A 98 1.25 -11.56 -10.58
C VAL A 98 0.58 -10.94 -9.36
N ILE A 99 1.29 -10.04 -8.67
CA ILE A 99 0.68 -9.26 -7.59
C ILE A 99 -0.17 -8.15 -8.20
N GLU A 100 -1.42 -8.06 -7.76
CA GLU A 100 -2.32 -6.97 -8.14
C GLU A 100 -2.51 -6.05 -6.95
N ILE A 101 -2.01 -4.82 -7.04
CA ILE A 101 -2.23 -3.80 -6.03
C ILE A 101 -3.61 -3.18 -6.25
N VAL A 102 -4.49 -3.38 -5.28
CA VAL A 102 -5.90 -2.97 -5.35
C VAL A 102 -6.08 -1.55 -4.84
N ARG A 103 -5.50 -1.21 -3.67
CA ARG A 103 -5.59 0.12 -3.03
C ARG A 103 -4.34 0.43 -2.21
N ILE A 104 -4.05 1.72 -2.04
CA ILE A 104 -3.09 2.21 -1.04
C ILE A 104 -3.77 3.25 -0.16
N LEU A 105 -4.15 2.85 1.04
CA LEU A 105 -4.99 3.67 1.92
C LEU A 105 -4.18 4.22 3.08
N HIS A 106 -4.57 5.38 3.61
CA HIS A 106 -4.06 5.83 4.91
C HIS A 106 -4.70 4.99 6.03
N ASP A 107 -4.00 4.71 7.14
CA ASP A 107 -4.51 3.88 8.26
C ASP A 107 -5.82 4.45 8.83
N ALA A 108 -5.88 5.77 8.98
CA ALA A 108 -7.11 6.48 9.36
C ALA A 108 -8.29 6.32 8.36
N MET A 109 -8.02 5.96 7.10
CA MET A 109 -9.06 5.66 6.09
C MET A 109 -9.48 4.19 6.09
N GLU A 110 -8.61 3.26 6.50
CA GLU A 110 -8.98 1.85 6.71
C GLU A 110 -10.10 1.76 7.76
N VAL A 111 -10.03 2.53 8.84
CA VAL A 111 -11.08 2.59 9.88
C VAL A 111 -12.43 3.08 9.31
N ARG A 112 -12.40 4.01 8.35
CA ARG A 112 -13.62 4.56 7.74
C ARG A 112 -14.26 3.63 6.72
N GLN A 113 -13.46 2.83 5.99
CA GLN A 113 -14.00 1.83 5.07
C GLN A 113 -14.67 0.65 5.80
N HIS A 114 -14.26 0.34 7.03
CA HIS A 114 -15.01 -0.58 7.90
C HIS A 114 -16.28 0.04 8.51
N LEU A 115 -16.55 1.34 8.32
CA LEU A 115 -17.80 2.02 8.69
C LEU A 115 -18.72 2.28 7.48
N THR A 116 -18.25 2.08 6.26
CA THR A 116 -19.04 2.24 5.04
C THR A 116 -18.66 1.15 4.03
N LEU A 117 -18.83 -0.10 4.43
CA LEU A 117 -19.30 -1.11 3.50
C LEU A 117 -20.81 -0.94 3.47
N GLU A 118 -21.31 -0.04 2.63
CA GLU A 118 -22.69 -0.21 2.18
C GLU A 118 -22.75 -1.56 1.50
N LEU A 119 -23.53 -2.44 2.13
CA LEU A 119 -24.08 -3.65 1.56
C LEU A 119 -24.64 -3.33 0.17
N ILE A 120 -23.87 -3.56 -0.87
CA ILE A 120 -24.46 -3.84 -2.17
C ILE A 120 -24.55 -5.35 -2.28
N GLY A 121 -25.45 -5.89 -1.46
CA GLY A 121 -26.13 -7.13 -1.77
C GLY A 121 -27.39 -6.77 -2.55
N SER A 122 -27.46 -7.24 -3.80
CA SER A 122 -28.62 -7.83 -4.48
C SER A 122 -28.24 -8.09 -5.94
#